data_AF-A0A2D6ZXU4-F1
#
_entry.id   AF-A0A2D6ZXU4-F1
#
_cell.length_a   1.000
_cell.length_b   1.000
_cell.length_c   1.000
_cell.angle_alpha   90.00
_cell.angle_beta   90.00
_cell.angle_gamma   90.00
#
_symmetry.space_group_name_H-M   'P 1'
#
loop_
_entity.id
_entity.type
_entity.pdbx_description
1 polymer ?
#
loop_
_entity_poly.entity_id
_entity_poly.type
_entity_poly.pdbx_seq_one_letter_code
_entity_poly.pdbx_strand_id
1 'polypeptide(L)'
;MESSILNLSNQIVNFVWGNVLWLVLGAGIIFTIYCRFVPFRYLWHGIQILRGKYDNENDPGQLSHFKALSTALASTIGMGNLAGVAVAITAGGPGALFWMWVT
;
A
#
# COMPACT_ATOMS: atom_id res chain seq x y z
N MET A 1 -16.76 -33.85 -14.53
CA MET A 1 -15.92 -33.65 -13.33
C MET A 1 -15.08 -32.38 -13.46
N GLU A 2 -14.47 -32.12 -14.62
CA GLU A 2 -13.73 -30.87 -14.87
C GLU A 2 -14.63 -29.62 -14.84
N SER A 3 -15.83 -29.68 -15.44
CA SER A 3 -16.79 -28.57 -15.43
C SER A 3 -17.27 -28.16 -14.03
N SER A 4 -17.41 -29.11 -13.11
CA SER A 4 -17.80 -28.84 -11.72
C SER A 4 -16.65 -28.21 -10.91
N ILE A 5 -15.39 -28.59 -11.16
CA ILE A 5 -14.22 -27.94 -10.54
C ILE A 5 -14.06 -26.50 -11.06
N LEU A 6 -14.25 -26.28 -12.36
CA LEU A 6 -14.21 -24.94 -12.94
C LEU A 6 -15.32 -24.03 -12.38
N ASN A 7 -16.54 -24.56 -12.19
CA ASN A 7 -17.63 -23.81 -11.57
C ASN A 7 -17.33 -23.43 -10.11
N LEU A 8 -16.78 -24.35 -9.32
CA LEU A 8 -16.39 -24.07 -7.94
C LEU A 8 -15.28 -23.01 -7.87
N SER A 9 -14.25 -23.13 -8.71
CA SER A 9 -13.16 -22.16 -8.82
C SER A 9 -13.70 -20.77 -9.16
N ASN A 10 -14.55 -20.66 -10.18
CA ASN A 10 -15.16 -19.39 -10.57
C ASN A 10 -16.04 -18.78 -9.47
N GLN A 11 -16.75 -19.58 -8.69
CA GLN A 11 -17.53 -19.06 -7.55
C GLN A 11 -16.62 -18.44 -6.48
N ILE A 12 -15.50 -19.08 -6.15
CA ILE A 12 -14.53 -18.57 -5.18
C ILE A 12 -13.87 -17.30 -5.73
N VAL A 13 -13.45 -17.31 -7.00
CA VAL A 13 -12.85 -16.15 -7.67
C VAL A 13 -13.82 -14.97 -7.64
N ASN A 14 -15.07 -15.15 -8.07
CA ASN A 14 -16.06 -14.07 -8.07
C ASN A 14 -16.37 -13.57 -6.65
N PHE A 15 -16.40 -14.45 -5.65
CA PHE A 15 -16.60 -14.06 -4.26
C PHE A 15 -15.44 -13.22 -3.72
N VAL A 16 -14.19 -13.63 -3.99
CA VAL A 16 -13.00 -12.91 -3.52
C VAL A 16 -12.83 -11.59 -4.28
N TRP A 17 -12.81 -11.63 -5.61
CA TRP A 17 -12.59 -10.44 -6.44
C TRP A 17 -13.76 -9.45 -6.37
N GLY A 18 -15.00 -9.93 -6.17
CA GLY A 18 -16.16 -9.06 -5.98
C GLY A 18 -16.14 -8.30 -4.66
N ASN A 19 -15.51 -8.85 -3.62
CA ASN A 19 -15.49 -8.27 -2.26
C ASN A 19 -14.12 -7.72 -1.84
N VAL A 20 -13.09 -7.84 -2.69
CA VAL A 20 -11.70 -7.49 -2.35
C VAL A 20 -11.56 -6.04 -1.86
N LEU A 21 -12.30 -5.11 -2.48
CA LEU A 21 -12.30 -3.70 -2.09
C LEU A 21 -12.75 -3.51 -0.63
N TRP A 22 -13.86 -4.14 -0.24
CA TRP A 22 -14.37 -4.06 1.12
C TRP A 22 -13.44 -4.72 2.14
N LEU A 23 -12.81 -5.83 1.76
CA LEU A 23 -11.83 -6.51 2.61
C LEU A 23 -10.60 -5.64 2.87
N VAL A 24 -10.05 -5.03 1.82
CA VAL A 24 -8.84 -4.19 1.94
C VAL A 24 -9.15 -2.89 2.68
N LEU A 25 -10.24 -2.20 2.33
CA LEU A 25 -10.64 -0.97 3.02
C LEU A 25 -11.00 -1.22 4.49
N GLY A 26 -11.76 -2.29 4.77
CA GLY A 26 -12.14 -2.67 6.13
C GLY A 26 -10.91 -3.02 6.98
N ALA A 27 -9.98 -3.82 6.44
CA ALA A 27 -8.73 -4.12 7.10
C ALA A 27 -7.92 -2.84 7.36
N GLY A 28 -7.78 -1.95 6.37
CA GLY A 28 -7.06 -0.69 6.50
C GLY A 28 -7.60 0.20 7.62
N ILE A 29 -8.93 0.35 7.71
CA ILE A 29 -9.58 1.12 8.77
C ILE A 29 -9.36 0.47 10.14
N ILE A 30 -9.57 -0.85 10.25
CA ILE A 30 -9.39 -1.59 11.51
C ILE A 30 -7.95 -1.46 12.00
N PHE A 31 -6.96 -1.69 11.13
CA PHE A 31 -5.55 -1.54 11.47
C PHE A 31 -5.19 -0.10 11.84
N THR A 32 -5.77 0.90 11.18
CA THR A 32 -5.53 2.31 11.49
C THR A 32 -6.03 2.67 12.88
N ILE A 33 -7.23 2.21 13.26
CA ILE A 33 -7.81 2.43 14.59
C ILE A 33 -7.03 1.63 15.64
N TYR A 34 -6.72 0.37 15.37
CA TYR A 34 -5.94 -0.50 16.27
C TYR A 34 -4.56 0.09 16.56
N CYS A 35 -3.87 0.58 15.53
CA CYS A 35 -2.60 1.27 15.64
C CYS A 35 -2.75 2.72 16.14
N ARG A 36 -3.94 3.18 16.56
CA ARG A 36 -4.20 4.52 17.12
C ARG A 36 -3.65 5.65 16.24
N PHE A 37 -3.79 5.52 14.91
CA PHE A 37 -3.28 6.51 13.94
C PHE A 37 -1.77 6.79 14.05
N VAL A 38 -0.97 5.80 14.48
CA VAL A 38 0.50 5.88 14.57
C VAL A 38 1.17 6.44 13.31
N PRO A 39 0.81 6.05 12.08
CA PRO A 39 1.44 6.59 10.87
C PRO A 39 1.35 8.12 10.80
N PHE A 40 0.20 8.70 11.16
CA PHE A 40 0.00 10.14 11.17
C PHE A 40 0.73 10.82 12.34
N ARG A 41 0.74 10.20 13.51
CA ARG A 41 1.38 10.75 14.72
C ARG A 41 2.91 10.80 14.61
N TYR A 42 3.52 9.78 14.00
CA TYR A 42 4.98 9.64 13.96
C TYR A 42 5.60 9.99 12.60
N LEU A 43 4.81 10.50 11.64
CA LEU A 43 5.31 10.89 10.32
C LEU A 43 6.50 11.86 10.41
N TRP A 44 6.39 12.88 11.27
CA TRP A 44 7.47 13.85 11.47
C TRP A 44 8.72 13.24 12.11
N HIS A 45 8.53 12.31 13.04
CA HIS A 45 9.64 11.58 13.66
C HIS A 45 10.35 10.69 12.63
N GLY A 46 9.60 10.01 11.75
CA GLY A 46 10.14 9.27 10.62
C GLY A 46 11.01 10.13 9.71
N ILE A 47 10.55 11.34 9.35
CA ILE A 47 11.35 12.28 8.55
C ILE A 47 12.66 12.66 9.25
N GLN A 48 12.65 12.83 10.59
CA GLN A 48 13.88 13.12 11.34
C GLN A 48 14.86 11.96 11.32
N ILE A 49 14.38 10.71 11.41
CA ILE A 49 15.20 9.50 11.27
C ILE A 49 15.85 9.44 9.89
N LEU A 50 15.07 9.69 8.83
CA LEU A 50 15.58 9.69 7.45
C LEU A 50 16.62 10.78 7.17
N ARG A 51 16.59 11.89 7.93
CA ARG A 51 17.57 12.98 7.83
C ARG A 51 18.88 12.67 8.58
N GLY A 52 19.03 11.49 9.17
CA GLY A 52 20.25 11.08 9.87
C GLY A 52 20.42 11.69 11.26
N LYS A 53 19.39 12.36 11.81
CA LYS A 53 19.45 12.89 13.20
C LYS A 53 19.58 11.79 14.26
N TYR A 54 19.25 10.55 13.89
CA TYR A 54 19.27 9.38 14.75
C TYR A 54 20.14 8.25 14.17
N ASP A 55 20.96 8.52 13.14
CA ASP A 55 21.92 7.53 12.62
C ASP A 55 23.12 7.45 13.57
N ASN A 56 23.47 6.26 14.04
CA ASN A 56 24.70 5.99 14.79
C ASN A 56 25.54 4.97 14.01
N GLU A 57 26.85 5.21 13.90
CA GLU A 57 27.79 4.33 13.20
C GLU A 57 27.92 2.93 13.84
N ASN A 58 27.51 2.80 15.10
CA ASN A 58 27.51 1.53 15.83
C ASN A 58 26.18 0.76 15.75
N ASP A 59 25.16 1.28 15.05
CA ASP A 59 23.88 0.59 14.95
C ASP A 59 23.97 -0.64 14.04
N PRO A 60 23.32 -1.76 14.40
CA PRO A 60 23.31 -2.95 13.58
C PRO A 60 22.50 -2.72 12.30
N GLY A 61 23.19 -2.47 11.18
CA GLY A 61 22.57 -2.29 9.86
C GLY A 61 23.61 -2.07 8.76
N GLN A 62 23.39 -2.69 7.59
CA GLN A 62 24.29 -2.52 6.43
C GLN A 62 23.97 -1.29 5.57
N LEU A 63 22.78 -0.72 5.75
CA LEU A 63 22.24 0.40 4.96
C LEU A 63 21.74 1.47 5.91
N SER A 64 21.98 2.74 5.59
CA SER A 64 21.38 3.86 6.32
C SER A 64 19.86 3.88 6.15
N HIS A 65 19.15 4.48 7.10
CA HIS A 65 17.69 4.57 7.09
C HIS A 65 17.13 5.13 5.77
N PHE A 66 17.79 6.15 5.20
CA PHE A 66 17.41 6.73 3.92
C PHE A 66 17.58 5.75 2.75
N LYS A 67 18.66 4.97 2.73
CA LYS A 67 18.92 3.98 1.68
C LYS A 67 17.90 2.84 1.76
N ALA A 68 17.59 2.36 2.96
CA ALA A 68 16.57 1.33 3.17
C ALA A 68 15.19 1.80 2.66
N LEU A 69 14.78 3.03 2.99
CA LEU A 69 13.53 3.59 2.48
C LEU A 69 13.55 3.72 0.95
N SER A 70 14.65 4.20 0.37
CA SER A 70 14.78 4.38 -1.08
C SER A 70 14.65 3.05 -1.82
N THR A 71 15.24 1.97 -1.30
CA THR A 71 15.08 0.62 -1.84
C THR A 71 13.63 0.14 -1.76
N ALA A 72 12.95 0.36 -0.63
CA ALA A 72 11.55 -0.01 -0.48
C ALA A 72 10.65 0.79 -1.46
N LEU A 73 10.84 2.11 -1.56
CA LEU A 73 10.08 2.97 -2.47
C LEU A 73 10.29 2.56 -3.93
N ALA A 74 11.53 2.28 -4.33
CA ALA A 74 11.85 1.80 -5.68
C ALA A 74 11.13 0.48 -6.01
N SER A 75 10.92 -0.39 -5.03
CA SER A 75 10.14 -1.62 -5.22
C SER A 75 8.64 -1.38 -5.40
N THR A 76 8.11 -0.26 -4.91
CA THR A 76 6.67 0.05 -4.95
C THR A 76 6.29 1.00 -6.09
N ILE A 77 7.23 1.82 -6.59
CA ILE A 77 6.99 2.79 -7.65
C ILE A 77 7.47 2.18 -8.97
N GLY A 78 6.58 1.47 -9.66
CA GLY A 78 6.83 0.91 -10.98
C GLY A 78 6.01 1.58 -12.09
N MET A 79 6.41 1.36 -13.35
CA MET A 79 5.67 1.82 -14.53
C MET A 79 4.21 1.32 -14.52
N GLY A 80 3.96 0.12 -14.00
CA GLY A 80 2.61 -0.45 -13.86
C GLY A 80 1.69 0.36 -12.94
N ASN A 81 2.21 0.86 -11.79
CA ASN A 81 1.42 1.69 -10.89
C ASN A 81 1.11 3.06 -11.51
N LEU A 82 2.06 3.65 -12.22
CA LEU A 82 1.84 4.91 -12.95
C LEU A 82 0.80 4.77 -14.07
N ALA A 83 0.89 3.70 -14.86
CA ALA A 83 -0.09 3.40 -15.92
C ALA A 83 -1.48 3.15 -15.33
N GLY A 84 -1.58 2.43 -14.21
CA GLY A 84 -2.84 2.21 -13.50
C GLY A 84 -3.47 3.52 -13.01
N VAL A 85 -2.67 4.43 -12.46
CA VAL A 85 -3.14 5.77 -12.06
C VAL A 85 -3.62 6.58 -13.28
N ALA A 86 -2.90 6.54 -14.39
CA ALA A 86 -3.32 7.22 -15.62
C ALA A 86 -4.67 6.70 -16.13
N VAL A 87 -4.86 5.37 -16.15
CA VAL A 87 -6.14 4.74 -16.53
C VAL A 87 -7.26 5.11 -15.55
N ALA A 88 -6.98 5.14 -14.25
CA ALA A 88 -7.98 5.50 -13.25
C ALA A 88 -8.45 6.96 -13.40
N ILE A 89 -7.55 7.89 -13.72
CA ILE A 89 -7.89 9.29 -13.95
C ILE A 89 -8.66 9.46 -15.26
N THR A 90 -8.24 8.78 -16.34
CA THR A 90 -8.92 8.91 -17.64
C THR A 90 -10.31 8.27 -17.62
N ALA A 91 -10.48 7.14 -16.93
CA ALA A 91 -11.75 6.44 -16.83
C ALA A 91 -12.68 7.01 -15.74
N GLY A 92 -12.13 7.37 -14.58
CA GLY A 92 -12.88 7.83 -13.40
C GLY A 92 -12.95 9.35 -13.24
N GLY A 93 -12.24 10.11 -14.09
CA GLY A 93 -12.12 11.55 -13.98
C GLY A 93 -11.14 12.00 -12.88
N PRO A 94 -10.96 13.32 -12.69
CA PRO A 94 -9.98 13.87 -11.75
C PRO A 94 -10.27 13.52 -10.28
N GLY A 95 -11.52 13.16 -9.95
CA GLY A 95 -11.91 12.72 -8.61
C GLY A 95 -11.27 11.40 -8.16
N ALA A 96 -10.71 10.60 -9.09
CA ALA A 96 -10.00 9.37 -8.75
C ALA A 96 -8.78 9.61 -7.85
N LEU A 97 -8.08 10.74 -8.04
CA LEU A 97 -6.92 11.11 -7.21
C LEU A 97 -7.28 11.32 -5.74
N PHE A 98 -8.44 11.93 -5.48
CA PHE A 98 -8.92 12.13 -4.11
C PHE A 98 -9.09 10.79 -3.40
N TRP A 99 -9.74 9.84 -4.05
CA TRP A 99 -9.96 8.51 -3.48
C TRP A 99 -8.65 7.76 -3.26
N MET A 100 -7.67 7.88 -4.17
CA MET A 100 -6.34 7.30 -3.99
C MET A 100 -5.55 7.85 -2.80
N TRP A 101 -5.80 9.09 -2.37
CA TRP A 101 -5.18 9.63 -1.15
C TRP A 101 -5.89 9.17 0.13
N VAL A 102 -7.19 8.90 0.04
CA VAL A 102 -7.99 8.42 1.18
C VAL A 102 -7.71 6.95 1.47
N THR A 103 -7.41 6.16 0.43
CA THR A 103 -7.04 4.74 0.52
C THR A 103 -5.58 4.54 0.85
#